data_AF-A0A225WT55-F1
#
_entry.id   AF-A0A225WT55-F1
#
_cell.length_a   1.000
_cell.length_b   1.000
_cell.length_c   1.000
_cell.angle_alpha   90.00
_cell.angle_beta   90.00
_cell.angle_gamma   90.00
#
_symmetry.space_group_name_H-M   'P 1'
#
loop_
_entity.id
_entity.type
_entity.pdbx_description
1 polymer ?
#
loop_
_entity_poly.entity_id
_entity_poly.type
_entity_poly.pdbx_seq_one_letter_code
_entity_poly.pdbx_strand_id
1 'polypeptide(L)'
;MSSQQLRQPEQHHTDRSVSLEKAGGMKRGRGYQSLLKSDKLCPNRKESDFPSTCASLDYHKSVSDSTCVPAHDRHKSIRPFTHGTHTPSTPITASSFTSTQQHRFNKTVHVRQRLVQWQLDVTTSTLDQALVQYGLTPPAPMPLEVSNEGNVAYLLDRKKQHVYSQLIRRAKLQSPAFVRLLRDESDQDPRPNKALAEPSGHPSWGIYRHRSRWREVIQHGIIPQWKTTFKTQVTAPSNHGSVMRAMNIIIKHRRAGQNLNRYLILEIDLMSALEDVTCSPFGAVQKGDVDIAIDARIIHDHSNPPGNSVNGNTAADHEIEMCYEGAEALENRILDVAQIFPTLQRMMTGDVNGAFRNIPMNADHVGRFAGTILELGILVMDLCCPFGWKNSPSSYWLAGEAISHLYISSAPRYPLQLKGGRGHLMPRHGVTTIRPSNPTSGPEY
;
A
#
# COMPACT_ATOMS: atom_id res chain seq x y z
N MET A 1 54.03 40.94 48.35
CA MET A 1 54.61 39.67 48.85
C MET A 1 53.54 38.60 48.74
N SER A 2 53.86 37.46 48.10
CA SER A 2 53.35 36.08 48.32
C SER A 2 51.85 35.83 48.58
N SER A 3 51.19 34.76 48.14
CA SER A 3 51.56 33.51 47.47
C SER A 3 50.25 32.70 47.24
N GLN A 4 50.21 31.93 46.16
CA GLN A 4 49.84 30.48 46.07
C GLN A 4 48.65 29.92 46.89
N GLN A 5 47.63 29.33 46.25
CA GLN A 5 47.53 27.96 45.67
C GLN A 5 47.24 26.80 46.65
N LEU A 6 46.20 26.05 46.26
CA LEU A 6 45.95 24.59 46.35
C LEU A 6 45.93 23.85 47.70
N ARG A 7 44.81 23.12 47.91
CA ARG A 7 44.78 21.66 48.18
C ARG A 7 43.36 21.06 48.03
N GLN A 8 43.21 20.01 47.21
CA GLN A 8 42.26 18.88 47.40
C GLN A 8 43.04 17.74 48.12
N PRO A 9 42.52 16.52 48.44
CA PRO A 9 41.17 15.91 48.33
C PRO A 9 40.73 15.14 49.63
N GLU A 10 39.54 14.52 49.66
CA GLU A 10 39.30 13.08 49.96
C GLU A 10 37.81 12.70 50.20
N GLN A 11 37.56 11.42 49.99
CA GLN A 11 36.29 10.70 49.80
C GLN A 11 35.56 10.37 51.12
N HIS A 12 34.24 10.13 51.06
CA HIS A 12 33.61 9.02 51.78
C HIS A 12 32.25 8.60 51.18
N HIS A 13 32.18 7.32 50.82
CA HIS A 13 30.97 6.54 50.53
C HIS A 13 30.05 6.44 51.75
N THR A 14 28.73 6.34 51.52
CA THR A 14 27.85 5.46 52.32
C THR A 14 26.59 5.08 51.53
N ASP A 15 26.43 3.78 51.31
CA ASP A 15 25.21 3.07 50.93
C ASP A 15 24.14 3.19 52.02
N ARG A 16 22.86 3.22 51.63
CA ARG A 16 21.78 2.64 52.44
C ARG A 16 20.59 2.20 51.58
N SER A 17 20.52 0.89 51.43
CA SER A 17 19.37 0.05 51.08
C SER A 17 18.21 0.21 52.07
N VAL A 18 16.97 0.20 51.58
CA VAL A 18 15.76 -0.12 52.36
C VAL A 18 14.98 -1.22 51.63
N SER A 19 14.80 -2.32 52.35
CA SER A 19 14.04 -3.51 52.01
C SER A 19 12.53 -3.29 52.20
N LEU A 20 11.70 -3.94 51.39
CA LEU A 20 10.32 -4.27 51.74
C LEU A 20 9.96 -5.64 51.15
N GLU A 21 9.61 -6.55 52.05
CA GLU A 21 9.23 -7.94 51.77
C GLU A 21 7.78 -8.10 51.28
N LYS A 22 7.66 -9.15 50.47
CA LYS A 22 6.53 -9.97 49.97
C LYS A 22 5.17 -9.92 50.70
N ALA A 23 4.11 -9.95 49.89
CA ALA A 23 2.98 -10.89 50.03
C ALA A 23 2.29 -11.18 48.66
N GLY A 24 2.07 -12.47 48.37
CA GLY A 24 1.26 -13.18 47.34
C GLY A 24 0.78 -12.49 46.05
N GLY A 25 0.85 -13.05 44.84
CA GLY A 25 0.86 -14.46 44.45
C GLY A 25 -0.23 -14.69 43.38
N MET A 26 0.10 -14.66 42.09
CA MET A 26 -0.65 -15.38 41.04
C MET A 26 0.23 -15.59 39.79
N LYS A 27 0.18 -16.82 39.27
CA LYS A 27 1.13 -17.48 38.38
C LYS A 27 1.27 -16.81 36.99
N ARG A 28 2.51 -16.50 36.57
CA ARG A 28 2.87 -16.37 35.15
C ARG A 28 3.34 -17.73 34.63
N GLY A 29 2.56 -18.33 33.73
CA GLY A 29 2.99 -19.50 32.96
C GLY A 29 4.13 -19.11 32.01
N ARG A 30 5.29 -19.73 32.21
CA ARG A 30 6.39 -19.78 31.25
C ARG A 30 5.98 -20.70 30.10
N GLY A 31 6.30 -20.30 28.87
CA GLY A 31 6.24 -21.22 27.72
C GLY A 31 6.29 -20.50 26.38
N TYR A 32 7.43 -19.88 26.04
CA TYR A 32 7.80 -19.60 24.64
C TYR A 32 9.33 -19.45 24.57
N GLN A 33 10.03 -20.57 24.69
CA GLN A 33 11.44 -20.72 24.35
C GLN A 33 11.68 -22.20 24.03
N SER A 34 11.26 -22.62 22.83
CA SER A 34 11.83 -23.73 22.07
C SER A 34 10.94 -23.96 20.85
N LEU A 35 11.41 -23.50 19.69
CA LEU A 35 11.19 -24.08 18.35
C LEU A 35 11.85 -23.14 17.32
N LEU A 36 13.16 -22.90 17.53
CA LEU A 36 14.09 -22.44 16.50
C LEU A 36 15.12 -23.55 16.38
N LYS A 37 14.79 -24.62 15.65
CA LYS A 37 15.74 -25.67 15.21
C LYS A 37 15.04 -26.65 14.27
N SER A 38 14.68 -26.19 13.07
CA SER A 38 14.52 -27.08 11.89
C SER A 38 14.30 -26.27 10.60
N ASP A 39 15.24 -25.40 10.25
CA ASP A 39 15.32 -24.84 8.89
C ASP A 39 16.65 -25.24 8.25
N LYS A 40 16.66 -26.44 7.66
CA LYS A 40 17.61 -26.84 6.62
C LYS A 40 16.89 -27.79 5.69
N LEU A 41 16.29 -27.25 4.63
CA LEU A 41 16.10 -27.89 3.31
C LEU A 41 15.37 -26.93 2.35
N CYS A 42 16.10 -25.96 1.80
CA CYS A 42 16.03 -25.55 0.38
C CYS A 42 17.13 -24.50 0.10
N PRO A 43 17.98 -24.71 -0.92
CA PRO A 43 19.11 -23.82 -1.19
C PRO A 43 18.69 -22.56 -1.96
N ASN A 44 19.35 -21.45 -1.60
CA ASN A 44 19.45 -20.17 -2.30
C ASN A 44 18.94 -20.13 -3.75
N ARG A 45 17.88 -19.35 -4.00
CA ARG A 45 17.59 -18.79 -5.32
C ARG A 45 17.86 -17.30 -5.28
N LYS A 46 18.86 -16.86 -6.05
CA LYS A 46 19.30 -15.47 -6.17
C LYS A 46 18.15 -14.58 -6.67
N GLU A 47 18.07 -13.39 -6.12
CA GLU A 47 17.07 -12.34 -6.40
C GLU A 47 17.29 -11.64 -7.77
N SER A 48 17.97 -12.28 -8.74
CA SER A 48 18.36 -11.66 -10.02
C SER A 48 17.57 -12.13 -11.26
N ASP A 49 16.66 -13.10 -11.13
CA ASP A 49 16.02 -13.71 -12.31
C ASP A 49 14.50 -13.50 -12.35
N PHE A 50 14.05 -12.24 -12.38
CA PHE A 50 12.75 -11.85 -12.97
C PHE A 50 12.88 -10.45 -13.58
N PRO A 51 12.44 -10.23 -14.83
CA PRO A 51 12.58 -8.92 -15.47
C PRO A 51 11.66 -7.89 -14.80
N SER A 52 12.29 -6.95 -14.12
CA SER A 52 11.69 -5.69 -13.69
C SER A 52 11.24 -4.90 -14.93
N THR A 53 9.99 -5.08 -15.35
CA THR A 53 9.37 -4.23 -16.38
C THR A 53 8.63 -3.09 -15.68
N CYS A 54 9.42 -2.17 -15.10
CA CYS A 54 9.02 -0.80 -14.79
C CYS A 54 10.29 0.00 -14.41
N ALA A 55 11.14 0.28 -15.41
CA ALA A 55 12.17 1.32 -15.31
C ALA A 55 12.53 1.85 -16.70
N SER A 56 12.53 3.18 -16.82
CA SER A 56 13.10 4.03 -17.89
C SER A 56 12.94 3.60 -19.34
N LEU A 57 12.09 4.31 -20.08
CA LEU A 57 12.35 4.52 -21.51
C LEU A 57 12.97 5.90 -21.68
N ASP A 58 14.28 5.90 -21.94
CA ASP A 58 15.04 7.06 -22.39
C ASP A 58 14.54 7.54 -23.74
N TYR A 59 14.47 8.87 -23.86
CA TYR A 59 13.91 9.61 -24.97
C TYR A 59 15.04 10.04 -25.91
N HIS A 60 15.06 9.56 -27.16
CA HIS A 60 15.69 10.28 -28.27
C HIS A 60 14.96 10.00 -29.61
N LYS A 61 14.68 11.10 -30.31
CA LYS A 61 13.89 11.26 -31.54
C LYS A 61 14.37 10.41 -32.73
N SER A 62 13.42 9.97 -33.56
CA SER A 62 13.44 10.32 -34.99
C SER A 62 12.01 10.45 -35.51
N VAL A 63 11.73 11.61 -36.09
CA VAL A 63 10.50 11.95 -36.79
C VAL A 63 10.64 11.42 -38.21
N SER A 64 9.66 10.66 -38.71
CA SER A 64 9.40 10.58 -40.14
C SER A 64 7.91 10.36 -40.39
N ASP A 65 7.40 11.18 -41.29
CA ASP A 65 6.04 11.30 -41.75
C ASP A 65 5.45 9.98 -42.26
N SER A 66 4.15 9.76 -42.01
CA SER A 66 3.29 9.04 -42.95
C SER A 66 1.82 9.47 -42.83
N THR A 67 1.54 10.52 -43.60
CA THR A 67 0.31 10.77 -44.39
C THR A 67 -0.90 9.86 -44.18
N CYS A 68 -2.01 10.50 -43.78
CA CYS A 68 -3.38 10.05 -44.02
C CYS A 68 -3.69 9.89 -45.51
N VAL A 69 -4.34 8.77 -45.91
CA VAL A 69 -5.06 8.61 -47.19
C VAL A 69 -6.30 7.69 -46.95
N PRO A 70 -7.46 7.94 -47.61
CA PRO A 70 -8.78 7.68 -47.04
C PRO A 70 -9.45 6.35 -47.44
N ALA A 71 -10.62 6.14 -46.83
CA ALA A 71 -11.53 5.01 -47.00
C ALA A 71 -11.89 4.73 -48.46
N HIS A 72 -11.82 3.45 -48.84
CA HIS A 72 -12.46 2.93 -50.03
C HIS A 72 -13.41 1.78 -49.67
N ASP A 73 -14.67 1.99 -50.06
CA ASP A 73 -15.75 1.03 -50.17
C ASP A 73 -15.31 -0.32 -50.73
N ARG A 74 -15.68 -1.39 -50.02
CA ARG A 74 -15.88 -2.70 -50.63
C ARG A 74 -17.17 -3.31 -50.10
N HIS A 75 -18.24 -3.14 -50.87
CA HIS A 75 -19.40 -4.01 -50.86
C HIS A 75 -18.95 -5.49 -50.83
N LYS A 76 -19.30 -6.20 -49.76
CA LYS A 76 -19.30 -7.67 -49.75
C LYS A 76 -20.75 -8.16 -49.69
N SER A 77 -21.12 -8.75 -50.82
CA SER A 77 -22.28 -9.58 -51.11
C SER A 77 -22.82 -10.37 -49.92
N ILE A 78 -24.12 -10.19 -49.66
CA ILE A 78 -24.95 -10.99 -48.75
C ILE A 78 -25.11 -12.38 -49.39
N ARG A 79 -24.65 -13.44 -48.70
CA ARG A 79 -24.96 -14.84 -49.06
C ARG A 79 -26.21 -15.30 -48.31
N PRO A 80 -27.10 -16.09 -48.94
CA PRO A 80 -28.35 -16.53 -48.33
C PRO A 80 -28.12 -17.53 -47.19
N PHE A 81 -28.99 -17.45 -46.18
CA PHE A 81 -29.07 -18.36 -45.04
C PHE A 81 -29.35 -19.79 -45.51
N THR A 82 -28.34 -20.66 -45.43
CA THR A 82 -28.53 -22.12 -45.45
C THR A 82 -28.63 -22.62 -44.01
N HIS A 83 -29.74 -23.29 -43.67
CA HIS A 83 -29.91 -24.03 -42.42
C HIS A 83 -28.81 -25.09 -42.29
N GLY A 84 -27.74 -24.74 -41.56
CA GLY A 84 -26.68 -25.65 -41.19
C GLY A 84 -27.11 -26.47 -39.97
N THR A 85 -27.24 -27.77 -40.18
CA THR A 85 -27.30 -28.83 -39.18
C THR A 85 -26.36 -28.54 -38.00
N HIS A 86 -26.89 -28.60 -36.78
CA HIS A 86 -26.11 -28.53 -35.54
C HIS A 86 -25.01 -29.58 -35.54
N THR A 87 -23.78 -29.16 -35.83
CA THR A 87 -22.59 -29.93 -35.47
C THR A 87 -22.49 -30.00 -33.94
N PRO A 88 -22.27 -31.16 -33.33
CA PRO A 88 -22.03 -31.23 -31.89
C PRO A 88 -20.78 -30.40 -31.60
N SER A 89 -20.94 -29.39 -30.74
CA SER A 89 -19.84 -28.53 -30.31
C SER A 89 -18.69 -29.41 -29.83
N THR A 90 -17.52 -29.29 -30.46
CA THR A 90 -16.30 -29.99 -30.07
C THR A 90 -16.12 -29.83 -28.56
N PRO A 91 -15.90 -30.92 -27.79
CA PRO A 91 -15.76 -30.81 -26.35
C PRO A 91 -14.61 -29.85 -26.05
N ILE A 92 -14.91 -28.77 -25.34
CA ILE A 92 -13.90 -27.85 -24.82
C ILE A 92 -12.92 -28.72 -24.04
N THR A 93 -11.63 -28.66 -24.41
CA THR A 93 -10.53 -29.33 -23.71
C THR A 93 -9.93 -28.40 -22.66
N ALA A 94 -9.31 -28.96 -21.61
CA ALA A 94 -8.77 -28.15 -20.51
C ALA A 94 -7.73 -27.15 -21.02
N SER A 95 -6.92 -27.58 -21.97
CA SER A 95 -5.97 -26.73 -22.70
C SER A 95 -6.67 -25.58 -23.43
N SER A 96 -7.71 -25.87 -24.25
CA SER A 96 -8.43 -24.83 -24.99
C SER A 96 -9.13 -23.80 -24.08
N PHE A 97 -9.66 -24.25 -22.93
CA PHE A 97 -10.25 -23.37 -21.94
C PHE A 97 -9.18 -22.47 -21.29
N THR A 98 -8.08 -23.05 -20.81
CA THR A 98 -6.99 -22.30 -20.19
C THR A 98 -6.39 -21.28 -21.15
N SER A 99 -6.14 -21.66 -22.41
CA SER A 99 -5.69 -20.73 -23.45
C SER A 99 -6.67 -19.58 -23.69
N THR A 100 -7.98 -19.88 -23.69
CA THR A 100 -9.03 -18.85 -23.82
C THR A 100 -9.04 -17.90 -22.61
N GLN A 101 -8.92 -18.42 -21.39
CA GLN A 101 -8.85 -17.60 -20.18
C GLN A 101 -7.59 -16.72 -20.17
N GLN A 102 -6.44 -17.29 -20.53
CA GLN A 102 -5.18 -16.55 -20.63
C GLN A 102 -5.27 -15.42 -21.66
N HIS A 103 -5.90 -15.67 -22.80
CA HIS A 103 -6.12 -14.64 -23.82
C HIS A 103 -7.01 -13.49 -23.32
N ARG A 104 -8.11 -13.82 -22.63
CA ARG A 104 -8.99 -12.80 -22.00
C ARG A 104 -8.24 -12.00 -20.94
N PHE A 105 -7.45 -12.66 -20.11
CA PHE A 105 -6.60 -12.02 -19.11
C PHE A 105 -5.61 -11.05 -19.77
N ASN A 106 -4.83 -11.51 -20.76
CA ASN A 106 -3.85 -10.70 -21.48
C ASN A 106 -4.49 -9.46 -22.14
N LYS A 107 -5.64 -9.64 -22.80
CA LYS A 107 -6.40 -8.52 -23.38
C LYS A 107 -6.82 -7.50 -22.32
N THR A 108 -7.37 -7.97 -21.20
CA THR A 108 -7.82 -7.10 -20.11
C THR A 108 -6.66 -6.34 -19.48
N VAL A 109 -5.53 -7.00 -19.25
CA VAL A 109 -4.30 -6.38 -18.74
C VAL A 109 -3.81 -5.30 -19.70
N HIS A 110 -3.73 -5.60 -20.99
CA HIS A 110 -3.27 -4.64 -22.00
C HIS A 110 -4.17 -3.40 -22.08
N VAL A 111 -5.50 -3.58 -22.09
CA VAL A 111 -6.45 -2.46 -22.09
C VAL A 111 -6.30 -1.62 -20.82
N ARG A 112 -6.14 -2.25 -19.65
CA ARG A 112 -5.93 -1.53 -18.38
C ARG A 112 -4.62 -0.73 -18.38
N GLN A 113 -3.53 -1.30 -18.89
CA GLN A 113 -2.26 -0.58 -19.02
C GLN A 113 -2.38 0.66 -19.89
N ARG A 114 -3.06 0.54 -21.04
CA ARG A 114 -3.31 1.69 -21.93
C ARG A 114 -4.19 2.76 -21.27
N LEU A 115 -5.22 2.34 -20.53
CA LEU A 115 -6.09 3.27 -19.82
C LEU A 115 -5.33 4.03 -18.73
N VAL A 116 -4.49 3.34 -17.94
CA VAL A 116 -3.65 3.97 -16.92
C VAL A 116 -2.68 4.95 -17.55
N GLN A 117 -2.03 4.58 -18.67
CA GLN A 117 -1.13 5.50 -19.37
C GLN A 117 -1.86 6.75 -19.85
N TRP A 118 -3.02 6.58 -20.48
CA TRP A 118 -3.84 7.71 -20.93
C TRP A 118 -4.26 8.62 -19.77
N GLN A 119 -4.65 8.06 -18.63
CA GLN A 119 -4.99 8.83 -17.42
C GLN A 119 -3.77 9.61 -16.87
N LEU A 120 -2.58 9.02 -16.91
CA LEU A 120 -1.35 9.71 -16.53
C LEU A 120 -1.06 10.88 -17.46
N ASP A 121 -1.19 10.69 -18.78
CA ASP A 121 -0.96 11.73 -19.78
C ASP A 121 -1.94 12.90 -19.61
N VAL A 122 -3.22 12.61 -19.34
CA VAL A 122 -4.24 13.62 -19.03
C VAL A 122 -3.91 14.35 -17.74
N THR A 123 -3.64 13.62 -16.65
CA THR A 123 -3.30 14.21 -15.34
C THR A 123 -2.09 15.13 -15.43
N THR A 124 -1.03 14.70 -16.13
CA THR A 124 0.17 15.51 -16.36
C THR A 124 -0.16 16.75 -17.19
N SER A 125 -0.95 16.62 -18.26
CA SER A 125 -1.36 17.76 -19.08
C SER A 125 -2.17 18.80 -18.30
N THR A 126 -3.11 18.36 -17.45
CA THR A 126 -3.89 19.25 -16.58
C THR A 126 -2.99 20.01 -15.62
N LEU A 127 -2.07 19.31 -14.95
CA LEU A 127 -1.11 19.95 -14.04
C LEU A 127 -0.20 20.94 -14.77
N ASP A 128 0.32 20.59 -15.94
CA ASP A 128 1.20 21.44 -16.73
C ASP A 128 0.48 22.72 -17.20
N GLN A 129 -0.79 22.61 -17.60
CA GLN A 129 -1.62 23.78 -17.92
C GLN A 129 -1.79 24.70 -16.71
N ALA A 130 -2.06 24.13 -15.53
CA ALA A 130 -2.15 24.91 -14.30
C ALA A 130 -0.79 25.59 -13.96
N LEU A 131 0.34 24.91 -14.16
CA LEU A 131 1.66 25.51 -13.98
C LEU A 131 1.85 26.72 -14.92
N VAL A 132 1.54 26.57 -16.21
CA VAL A 132 1.67 27.64 -17.21
C VAL A 132 0.77 28.82 -16.88
N GLN A 133 -0.46 28.58 -16.40
CA GLN A 133 -1.39 29.63 -15.98
C GLN A 133 -0.78 30.55 -14.91
N TYR A 134 0.08 30.01 -14.03
CA TYR A 134 0.78 30.76 -12.99
C TYR A 134 2.23 31.11 -13.35
N GLY A 135 2.57 31.06 -14.64
CA GLY A 135 3.89 31.45 -15.16
C GLY A 135 5.02 30.52 -14.69
N LEU A 136 4.72 29.25 -14.49
CA LEU A 136 5.68 28.21 -14.14
C LEU A 136 5.83 27.25 -15.32
N THR A 137 7.02 26.68 -15.45
CA THR A 137 7.29 25.61 -16.42
C THR A 137 7.19 24.25 -15.74
N PRO A 138 6.76 23.20 -16.47
CA PRO A 138 6.84 21.83 -15.99
C PRO A 138 8.25 21.49 -15.50
N PRO A 139 8.39 20.75 -14.38
CA PRO A 139 9.69 20.47 -13.79
C PRO A 139 10.53 19.64 -14.76
N ALA A 140 11.72 20.15 -15.11
CA ALA A 140 12.64 19.39 -15.95
C ALA A 140 13.11 18.11 -15.23
N PRO A 141 13.48 17.06 -15.98
CA PRO A 141 14.04 15.85 -15.39
C PRO A 141 15.25 16.14 -14.50
N MET A 142 15.41 15.29 -13.49
CA MET A 142 16.50 15.30 -12.53
C MET A 142 17.08 13.88 -12.42
N PRO A 143 18.40 13.72 -12.28
CA PRO A 143 19.00 12.43 -11.97
C PRO A 143 18.41 11.80 -10.70
N LEU A 144 18.48 10.48 -10.59
CA LEU A 144 18.08 9.75 -9.38
C LEU A 144 19.19 9.73 -8.32
N GLU A 145 20.43 9.73 -8.77
CA GLU A 145 21.63 9.59 -7.95
C GLU A 145 22.85 10.18 -8.66
N VAL A 146 23.92 10.39 -7.91
CA VAL A 146 25.24 10.75 -8.39
C VAL A 146 26.25 9.80 -7.74
N SER A 147 27.19 9.30 -8.54
CA SER A 147 28.29 8.47 -8.05
C SER A 147 29.55 9.31 -7.91
N ASN A 148 30.18 9.29 -6.74
CA ASN A 148 31.49 9.88 -6.52
C ASN A 148 32.42 8.86 -5.86
N GLU A 149 33.55 8.56 -6.50
CA GLU A 149 34.59 7.65 -5.96
C GLU A 149 34.04 6.30 -5.46
N GLY A 150 33.03 5.74 -6.15
CA GLY A 150 32.39 4.47 -5.78
C GLY A 150 31.26 4.58 -4.75
N ASN A 151 31.00 5.75 -4.19
CA ASN A 151 29.86 6.02 -3.30
C ASN A 151 28.67 6.59 -4.08
N VAL A 152 27.49 6.02 -3.87
CA VAL A 152 26.23 6.47 -4.49
C VAL A 152 25.49 7.41 -3.55
N ALA A 153 25.26 8.65 -3.99
CA ALA A 153 24.42 9.62 -3.31
C ALA A 153 23.08 9.78 -4.06
N TYR A 154 21.97 9.43 -3.41
CA TYR A 154 20.64 9.59 -4.00
C TYR A 154 20.19 11.04 -3.95
N LEU A 155 19.36 11.45 -4.90
CA LEU A 155 18.86 12.82 -5.03
C LEU A 155 17.34 12.88 -4.97
N LEU A 156 16.82 13.84 -4.21
CA LEU A 156 15.42 14.26 -4.31
C LEU A 156 15.19 15.06 -5.59
N ASP A 157 13.96 15.04 -6.11
CA ASP A 157 13.59 15.94 -7.19
C ASP A 157 13.37 17.37 -6.68
N ARG A 158 14.46 18.12 -6.59
CA ARG A 158 14.43 19.53 -6.20
C ARG A 158 13.70 20.40 -7.21
N LYS A 159 13.70 20.05 -8.50
CA LYS A 159 12.97 20.81 -9.52
C LYS A 159 11.46 20.63 -9.35
N LYS A 160 11.00 19.40 -9.20
CA LYS A 160 9.59 19.09 -8.90
C LYS A 160 9.15 19.70 -7.57
N GLN A 161 9.95 19.55 -6.52
CA GLN A 161 9.70 20.17 -5.22
C GLN A 161 9.50 21.69 -5.35
N HIS A 162 10.44 22.36 -6.02
CA HIS A 162 10.41 23.82 -6.18
C HIS A 162 9.18 24.26 -6.97
N VAL A 163 8.94 23.67 -8.15
CA VAL A 163 7.82 24.03 -9.03
C VAL A 163 6.47 23.82 -8.32
N TYR A 164 6.30 22.71 -7.60
CA TYR A 164 5.08 22.43 -6.85
C TYR A 164 4.87 23.45 -5.71
N SER A 165 5.94 23.77 -4.98
CA SER A 165 5.90 24.76 -3.92
C SER A 165 5.59 26.16 -4.46
N GLN A 166 6.17 26.53 -5.61
CA GLN A 166 5.88 27.80 -6.28
C GLN A 166 4.44 27.87 -6.78
N LEU A 167 3.88 26.79 -7.31
CA LEU A 167 2.49 26.77 -7.73
C LEU A 167 1.57 27.03 -6.54
N ILE A 168 1.81 26.33 -5.42
CA ILE A 168 1.08 26.54 -4.16
C ILE A 168 1.12 28.01 -3.74
N ARG A 169 2.30 28.65 -3.75
CA ARG A 169 2.45 30.07 -3.36
C ARG A 169 1.75 31.02 -4.33
N ARG A 170 1.99 30.88 -5.64
CA ARG A 170 1.47 31.81 -6.67
C ARG A 170 -0.04 31.71 -6.82
N ALA A 171 -0.58 30.49 -6.75
CA ALA A 171 -2.00 30.23 -6.85
C ALA A 171 -2.72 30.32 -5.49
N LYS A 172 -1.99 30.51 -4.39
CA LYS A 172 -2.51 30.51 -3.00
C LYS A 172 -3.32 29.26 -2.70
N LEU A 173 -2.86 28.10 -3.18
CA LEU A 173 -3.55 26.83 -2.99
C LEU A 173 -3.26 26.30 -1.58
N GLN A 174 -4.29 25.68 -0.97
CA GLN A 174 -4.10 24.82 0.18
C GLN A 174 -3.82 23.38 -0.27
N SER A 175 -3.27 22.56 0.63
CA SER A 175 -2.90 21.15 0.36
C SER A 175 -4.00 20.37 -0.38
N PRO A 176 -5.29 20.47 0.00
CA PRO A 176 -6.32 19.66 -0.64
C PRO A 176 -6.59 20.06 -2.10
N ALA A 177 -6.58 21.35 -2.42
CA ALA A 177 -6.80 21.82 -3.79
C ALA A 177 -5.62 21.41 -4.70
N PHE A 178 -4.39 21.54 -4.20
CA PHE A 178 -3.21 21.10 -4.93
C PHE A 178 -3.20 19.58 -5.15
N VAL A 179 -3.56 18.79 -4.14
CA VAL A 179 -3.57 17.32 -4.26
C VAL A 179 -4.65 16.83 -5.23
N ARG A 180 -5.82 17.46 -5.25
CA ARG A 180 -6.86 17.20 -6.27
C ARG A 180 -6.34 17.48 -7.68
N LEU A 181 -5.69 18.63 -7.89
CA LEU A 181 -5.05 18.96 -9.16
C LEU A 181 -3.98 17.93 -9.56
N LEU A 182 -3.11 17.53 -8.63
CA LEU A 182 -2.05 16.55 -8.85
C LEU A 182 -2.59 15.15 -9.26
N ARG A 183 -3.82 14.83 -8.86
CA ARG A 183 -4.47 13.54 -9.11
C ARG A 183 -5.57 13.61 -10.16
N ASP A 184 -5.79 14.79 -10.77
CA ASP A 184 -6.90 15.05 -11.71
C ASP A 184 -8.28 14.70 -11.11
N GLU A 185 -8.49 15.00 -9.81
CA GLU A 185 -9.78 14.85 -9.16
C GLU A 185 -10.74 15.97 -9.61
N SER A 186 -11.91 15.60 -10.13
CA SER A 186 -12.94 16.53 -10.59
C SER A 186 -14.35 16.02 -10.25
N ASP A 187 -15.37 16.85 -10.45
CA ASP A 187 -16.77 16.41 -10.26
C ASP A 187 -17.18 15.26 -11.20
N GLN A 188 -16.54 15.17 -12.38
CA GLN A 188 -16.80 14.11 -13.36
C GLN A 188 -16.07 12.80 -13.01
N ASP A 189 -14.87 12.90 -12.44
CA ASP A 189 -14.11 11.76 -11.94
C ASP A 189 -13.44 12.14 -10.61
N PRO A 190 -14.11 11.91 -9.47
CA PRO A 190 -13.60 12.30 -8.17
C PRO A 190 -12.48 11.36 -7.67
N ARG A 191 -12.20 10.26 -8.39
CA ARG A 191 -11.32 9.20 -7.88
C ARG A 191 -9.90 9.73 -7.67
N PRO A 192 -9.32 9.61 -6.47
CA PRO A 192 -7.92 10.00 -6.21
C PRO A 192 -6.89 9.03 -6.82
N ASN A 193 -7.29 7.79 -7.13
CA ASN A 193 -6.47 6.83 -7.87
C ASN A 193 -7.26 6.32 -9.07
N LYS A 194 -6.94 6.85 -10.27
CA LYS A 194 -7.66 6.56 -11.52
C LYS A 194 -7.59 5.10 -11.96
N ALA A 195 -6.61 4.35 -11.45
CA ALA A 195 -6.46 2.92 -11.69
C ALA A 195 -7.42 2.06 -10.83
N LEU A 196 -7.98 2.60 -9.74
CA LEU A 196 -8.97 1.87 -8.94
C LEU A 196 -10.36 1.97 -9.56
N ALA A 197 -11.05 0.84 -9.61
CA ALA A 197 -12.40 0.73 -10.15
C ALA A 197 -13.19 -0.37 -9.43
N GLU A 198 -14.51 -0.22 -9.38
CA GLU A 198 -15.39 -1.30 -8.94
C GLU A 198 -15.46 -2.39 -10.04
N PRO A 199 -15.35 -3.67 -9.68
CA PRO A 199 -15.56 -4.77 -10.61
C PRO A 199 -17.06 -5.04 -10.79
N SER A 200 -17.85 -4.02 -11.12
CA SER A 200 -19.32 -4.08 -11.22
C SER A 200 -19.82 -5.11 -12.23
N GLY A 201 -19.02 -5.43 -13.26
CA GLY A 201 -19.31 -6.50 -14.22
C GLY A 201 -19.11 -7.93 -13.69
N HIS A 202 -18.55 -8.11 -12.49
CA HIS A 202 -18.38 -9.44 -11.89
C HIS A 202 -19.66 -9.84 -11.13
N PRO A 203 -20.30 -10.99 -11.43
CA PRO A 203 -21.59 -11.36 -10.83
C PRO A 203 -21.58 -11.42 -9.31
N SER A 204 -20.45 -11.82 -8.70
CA SER A 204 -20.34 -11.88 -7.24
C SER A 204 -20.08 -10.54 -6.57
N TRP A 205 -19.76 -9.47 -7.30
CA TRP A 205 -19.52 -8.16 -6.69
C TRP A 205 -20.76 -7.65 -5.94
N GLY A 206 -21.95 -7.96 -6.45
CA GLY A 206 -23.21 -7.58 -5.83
C GLY A 206 -23.38 -8.11 -4.40
N ILE A 207 -22.79 -9.25 -4.06
CA ILE A 207 -22.88 -9.88 -2.73
C ILE A 207 -21.64 -9.64 -1.85
N TYR A 208 -20.70 -8.81 -2.31
CA TYR A 208 -19.52 -8.46 -1.53
C TYR A 208 -19.92 -7.62 -0.30
N ARG A 209 -19.60 -8.10 0.91
CA ARG A 209 -20.07 -7.52 2.20
C ARG A 209 -19.76 -6.03 2.31
N HIS A 210 -18.57 -5.61 1.89
CA HIS A 210 -18.10 -4.24 2.05
C HIS A 210 -18.11 -3.44 0.72
N ARG A 211 -18.94 -3.82 -0.26
CA ARG A 211 -18.98 -3.16 -1.60
C ARG A 211 -19.16 -1.66 -1.54
N SER A 212 -20.05 -1.18 -0.67
CA SER A 212 -20.34 0.26 -0.56
C SER A 212 -19.14 0.99 0.03
N ARG A 213 -18.50 0.42 1.05
CA ARG A 213 -17.29 1.01 1.64
C ARG A 213 -16.12 1.06 0.65
N TRP A 214 -15.95 0.01 -0.16
CA TRP A 214 -14.95 0.01 -1.22
C TRP A 214 -15.23 1.07 -2.29
N ARG A 215 -16.50 1.26 -2.67
CA ARG A 215 -16.90 2.36 -3.56
C ARG A 215 -16.51 3.72 -2.99
N GLU A 216 -16.78 3.99 -1.72
CA GLU A 216 -16.38 5.24 -1.07
C GLU A 216 -14.86 5.46 -1.14
N VAL A 217 -14.07 4.41 -0.86
CA VAL A 217 -12.60 4.50 -0.96
C VAL A 217 -12.13 4.75 -2.40
N ILE A 218 -12.79 4.15 -3.40
CA ILE A 218 -12.47 4.43 -4.81
C ILE A 218 -12.79 5.88 -5.17
N GLN A 219 -13.98 6.36 -4.77
CA GLN A 219 -14.49 7.66 -5.18
C GLN A 219 -13.82 8.82 -4.44
N HIS A 220 -13.51 8.65 -3.16
CA HIS A 220 -13.08 9.75 -2.29
C HIS A 220 -11.76 9.48 -1.57
N GLY A 221 -11.19 8.28 -1.71
CA GLY A 221 -10.08 7.84 -0.87
C GLY A 221 -10.51 7.56 0.56
N ILE A 222 -9.55 7.21 1.41
CA ILE A 222 -9.82 7.03 2.84
C ILE A 222 -10.06 8.39 3.48
N ILE A 223 -11.22 8.52 4.15
CA ILE A 223 -11.57 9.66 5.00
C ILE A 223 -11.43 9.21 6.47
N PRO A 224 -10.37 9.63 7.18
CA PRO A 224 -10.20 9.33 8.59
C PRO A 224 -11.25 9.99 9.45
N GLN A 225 -11.61 9.33 10.55
CA GLN A 225 -12.34 9.94 11.63
C GLN A 225 -11.37 10.30 12.77
N TRP A 226 -11.50 11.52 13.27
CA TRP A 226 -10.66 12.07 14.34
C TRP A 226 -11.50 12.21 15.61
N LYS A 227 -10.91 11.89 16.76
CA LYS A 227 -11.60 12.00 18.07
C LYS A 227 -11.83 13.45 18.46
N THR A 228 -10.87 14.31 18.13
CA THR A 228 -10.91 15.75 18.39
C THR A 228 -10.30 16.52 17.22
N THR A 229 -10.54 17.82 17.19
CA THR A 229 -9.85 18.73 16.26
C THR A 229 -8.36 18.79 16.59
N PHE A 230 -7.52 18.80 15.55
CA PHE A 230 -6.09 18.97 15.73
C PHE A 230 -5.76 20.40 16.14
N LYS A 231 -4.77 20.55 17.03
CA LYS A 231 -4.19 21.85 17.33
C LYS A 231 -3.27 22.27 16.18
N THR A 232 -3.30 23.56 15.84
CA THR A 232 -2.34 24.13 14.88
C THR A 232 -0.93 23.94 15.41
N GLN A 233 -0.07 23.41 14.54
CA GLN A 233 1.31 23.12 14.88
C GLN A 233 2.22 24.23 14.37
N VAL A 234 2.82 25.00 15.29
CA VAL A 234 3.74 26.09 14.95
C VAL A 234 5.12 25.55 14.59
N THR A 235 5.56 24.46 15.23
CA THR A 235 6.88 23.85 15.03
C THR A 235 6.77 22.33 14.83
N ALA A 236 7.55 21.78 13.90
CA ALA A 236 7.62 20.34 13.67
C ALA A 236 8.37 19.64 14.82
N PRO A 237 8.02 18.38 15.17
CA PRO A 237 8.81 17.59 16.10
C PRO A 237 10.19 17.29 15.49
N SER A 238 11.20 17.15 16.36
CA SER A 238 12.49 16.65 15.93
C SER A 238 12.37 15.21 15.43
N ASN A 239 13.06 14.91 14.33
CA ASN A 239 13.21 13.55 13.88
C ASN A 239 14.02 12.72 14.88
N HIS A 240 13.81 11.40 14.86
CA HIS A 240 14.61 10.46 15.63
C HIS A 240 16.06 10.47 15.12
N GLY A 241 17.03 10.33 16.02
CA GLY A 241 18.46 10.42 15.67
C GLY A 241 18.94 9.38 14.64
N SER A 242 18.17 8.31 14.39
CA SER A 242 18.45 7.35 13.32
C SER A 242 18.25 7.90 11.91
N VAL A 243 17.48 8.98 11.72
CA VAL A 243 17.30 9.65 10.42
C VAL A 243 18.63 10.14 9.86
N MET A 244 19.48 10.73 10.71
CA MET A 244 20.78 11.25 10.29
C MET A 244 21.70 10.16 9.75
N ARG A 245 21.67 8.97 10.37
CA ARG A 245 22.47 7.82 9.92
C ARG A 245 21.92 7.19 8.63
N ALA A 246 20.63 7.31 8.39
CA ALA A 246 19.93 6.72 7.24
C ALA A 246 19.65 7.73 6.10
N MET A 247 20.25 8.92 6.13
CA MET A 247 19.83 10.06 5.29
C MET A 247 19.80 9.70 3.79
N ASN A 248 20.84 9.05 3.29
CA ASN A 248 20.94 8.66 1.89
C ASN A 248 19.82 7.68 1.47
N ILE A 249 19.48 6.75 2.35
CA ILE A 249 18.41 5.75 2.15
C ILE A 249 17.02 6.41 2.25
N ILE A 250 16.84 7.38 3.14
CA ILE A 250 15.63 8.18 3.20
C ILE A 250 15.42 8.91 1.88
N ILE A 251 16.46 9.56 1.34
CA ILE A 251 16.38 10.26 0.05
C ILE A 251 15.99 9.27 -1.06
N LYS A 252 16.63 8.09 -1.13
CA LYS A 252 16.28 7.03 -2.08
C LYS A 252 14.79 6.68 -2.05
N HIS A 253 14.26 6.37 -0.86
CA HIS A 253 12.86 5.96 -0.71
C HIS A 253 11.87 7.11 -0.98
N ARG A 254 12.20 8.32 -0.54
CA ARG A 254 11.36 9.50 -0.77
C ARG A 254 11.35 9.89 -2.24
N ARG A 255 12.49 9.83 -2.95
CA ARG A 255 12.58 10.04 -4.40
C ARG A 255 11.69 9.06 -5.17
N ALA A 256 11.75 7.77 -4.84
CA ALA A 256 10.89 6.77 -5.50
C ALA A 256 9.39 7.07 -5.29
N GLY A 257 8.99 7.46 -4.08
CA GLY A 257 7.60 7.85 -3.81
C GLY A 257 7.20 9.19 -4.44
N GLN A 258 8.13 10.14 -4.54
CA GLN A 258 7.93 11.43 -5.19
C GLN A 258 7.66 11.26 -6.69
N ASN A 259 8.38 10.35 -7.36
CA ASN A 259 8.19 10.07 -8.79
C ASN A 259 6.81 9.49 -9.07
N LEU A 260 6.33 8.64 -8.16
CA LEU A 260 5.04 7.97 -8.26
C LEU A 260 3.88 8.78 -7.66
N ASN A 261 4.09 10.05 -7.29
CA ASN A 261 3.11 10.89 -6.60
C ASN A 261 2.47 10.20 -5.38
N ARG A 262 3.24 9.36 -4.67
CA ARG A 262 2.86 8.73 -3.39
C ARG A 262 3.20 9.62 -2.21
N TYR A 263 4.22 10.46 -2.38
CA TYR A 263 4.59 11.51 -1.44
C TYR A 263 4.56 12.86 -2.16
N LEU A 264 3.96 13.85 -1.51
CA LEU A 264 4.12 15.24 -1.90
C LEU A 264 5.33 15.80 -1.13
N ILE A 265 6.37 16.22 -1.85
CA ILE A 265 7.57 16.82 -1.26
C ILE A 265 7.60 18.30 -1.63
N LEU A 266 7.53 19.15 -0.60
CA LEU A 266 7.46 20.60 -0.70
C LEU A 266 8.63 21.26 0.04
N GLU A 267 8.86 22.54 -0.25
CA GLU A 267 9.75 23.39 0.54
C GLU A 267 9.18 23.57 1.95
N ILE A 268 10.07 23.51 2.95
CA ILE A 268 9.69 23.40 4.36
C ILE A 268 8.96 24.62 4.93
N ASP A 269 9.20 25.80 4.37
CA ASP A 269 8.53 27.05 4.74
C ASP A 269 7.02 27.00 4.46
N LEU A 270 6.56 26.13 3.57
CA LEU A 270 5.12 25.92 3.36
C LEU A 270 4.41 25.27 4.56
N MET A 271 5.15 24.70 5.53
CA MET A 271 4.53 24.15 6.74
C MET A 271 3.69 25.19 7.49
N SER A 272 4.15 26.45 7.56
CA SER A 272 3.43 27.52 8.25
C SER A 272 2.34 28.18 7.40
N ALA A 273 2.39 28.02 6.08
CA ALA A 273 1.44 28.59 5.15
C ALA A 273 0.24 27.67 4.86
N LEU A 274 0.43 26.37 5.02
CA LEU A 274 -0.58 25.35 4.75
C LEU A 274 -1.43 25.07 5.99
N GLU A 275 -2.73 25.11 5.81
CA GLU A 275 -3.70 24.74 6.83
C GLU A 275 -3.75 23.22 7.00
N ASP A 276 -4.19 22.80 8.18
CA ASP A 276 -4.44 21.40 8.51
C ASP A 276 -3.24 20.45 8.34
N VAL A 277 -2.04 20.99 8.46
CA VAL A 277 -0.79 20.22 8.49
C VAL A 277 -0.50 19.73 9.91
N THR A 278 -0.21 18.44 10.05
CA THR A 278 0.27 17.84 11.30
C THR A 278 1.52 17.02 11.00
N CYS A 279 2.63 17.45 11.58
CA CYS A 279 3.95 16.86 11.36
C CYS A 279 4.26 15.81 12.43
N SER A 280 4.49 14.58 12.01
CA SER A 280 5.04 13.49 12.83
C SER A 280 6.53 13.30 12.53
N PRO A 281 7.34 12.81 13.49
CA PRO A 281 8.77 12.64 13.27
C PRO A 281 9.04 11.42 12.38
N PHE A 282 10.13 11.49 11.62
CA PHE A 282 10.68 10.35 10.92
C PHE A 282 11.69 9.61 11.79
N GLY A 283 11.80 8.31 11.55
CA GLY A 283 12.82 7.44 12.09
C GLY A 283 13.32 6.48 11.01
N ALA A 284 14.41 5.78 11.32
CA ALA A 284 14.90 4.68 10.52
C ALA A 284 15.30 3.51 11.42
N VAL A 285 15.09 2.29 10.92
CA VAL A 285 15.46 1.04 11.59
C VAL A 285 16.26 0.18 10.63
N GLN A 286 17.29 -0.48 11.16
CA GLN A 286 18.14 -1.40 10.42
C GLN A 286 17.34 -2.57 9.83
N LYS A 287 17.67 -2.99 8.61
CA LYS A 287 17.01 -4.14 7.97
C LYS A 287 17.91 -5.37 8.06
N GLY A 288 17.57 -6.29 8.95
CA GLY A 288 18.42 -7.45 9.24
C GLY A 288 19.78 -7.00 9.77
N ASP A 289 20.85 -7.66 9.32
CA ASP A 289 22.23 -7.37 9.74
C ASP A 289 22.94 -6.33 8.83
N VAL A 290 22.24 -5.75 7.86
CA VAL A 290 22.79 -4.75 6.93
C VAL A 290 22.84 -3.40 7.60
N ASP A 291 23.96 -2.66 7.53
CA ASP A 291 24.08 -1.34 8.15
C ASP A 291 22.97 -0.37 7.71
N ILE A 292 22.50 0.48 8.63
CA ILE A 292 21.39 1.42 8.40
C ILE A 292 21.69 2.46 7.30
N ALA A 293 22.97 2.77 7.04
CA ALA A 293 23.38 3.64 5.95
C ALA A 293 23.30 2.95 4.58
N ILE A 294 23.24 1.62 4.55
CA ILE A 294 23.17 0.79 3.32
C ILE A 294 21.72 0.39 3.03
N ASP A 295 20.98 -0.10 4.02
CA ASP A 295 19.56 -0.43 3.88
C ASP A 295 18.82 -0.23 5.21
N ALA A 296 17.67 0.45 5.15
CA ALA A 296 16.90 0.82 6.32
C ALA A 296 15.40 0.87 6.03
N ARG A 297 14.60 0.50 7.03
CA ARG A 297 13.16 0.73 7.04
C ARG A 297 12.90 2.13 7.58
N ILE A 298 12.35 2.99 6.72
CA ILE A 298 11.97 4.35 7.12
C ILE A 298 10.61 4.28 7.84
N ILE A 299 10.55 4.90 9.01
CA ILE A 299 9.36 4.96 9.85
C ILE A 299 8.84 6.40 9.84
N HIS A 300 7.54 6.56 9.60
CA HIS A 300 6.82 7.79 9.91
C HIS A 300 6.08 7.56 11.22
N ASP A 301 6.55 8.18 12.31
CA ASP A 301 6.09 7.87 13.65
C ASP A 301 4.80 8.63 14.00
N HIS A 302 3.69 8.12 13.48
CA HIS A 302 2.35 8.64 13.73
C HIS A 302 1.85 8.46 15.16
N SER A 303 2.64 7.86 16.05
CA SER A 303 2.29 7.67 17.46
C SER A 303 2.91 8.73 18.37
N ASN A 304 3.74 9.62 17.83
CA ASN A 304 4.39 10.70 18.57
C ASN A 304 3.73 12.08 18.35
N PRO A 305 3.59 12.92 19.39
CA PRO A 305 3.81 12.60 20.80
C PRO A 305 2.63 11.79 21.39
N PRO A 306 2.84 10.99 22.44
CA PRO A 306 1.76 10.23 23.07
C PRO A 306 0.56 11.12 23.44
N GLY A 307 -0.65 10.67 23.13
CA GLY A 307 -1.90 11.38 23.45
C GLY A 307 -2.31 12.47 22.44
N ASN A 308 -1.36 13.15 21.79
CA ASN A 308 -1.64 14.19 20.79
C ASN A 308 -1.17 13.82 19.36
N SER A 309 -0.75 12.58 19.15
CA SER A 309 -0.32 12.08 17.85
C SER A 309 -1.48 11.77 16.92
N VAL A 310 -1.18 11.62 15.63
CA VAL A 310 -2.15 11.19 14.61
C VAL A 310 -2.86 9.91 15.04
N ASN A 311 -2.12 8.90 15.50
CA ASN A 311 -2.70 7.65 16.01
C ASN A 311 -3.45 7.84 17.32
N GLY A 312 -2.96 8.70 18.23
CA GLY A 312 -3.67 9.06 19.45
C GLY A 312 -5.07 9.62 19.16
N ASN A 313 -5.15 10.51 18.18
CA ASN A 313 -6.36 11.20 17.76
C ASN A 313 -7.22 10.42 16.73
N THR A 314 -6.71 9.35 16.12
CA THR A 314 -7.50 8.53 15.20
C THR A 314 -8.59 7.77 15.95
N ALA A 315 -9.86 7.95 15.54
CA ALA A 315 -10.97 7.11 15.96
C ALA A 315 -10.85 5.73 15.32
N ALA A 316 -11.05 4.68 16.10
CA ALA A 316 -10.90 3.31 15.60
C ALA A 316 -12.03 2.98 14.62
N ASP A 317 -11.68 2.35 13.50
CA ASP A 317 -12.65 1.86 12.54
C ASP A 317 -13.19 0.51 13.02
N HIS A 318 -14.36 0.54 13.64
CA HIS A 318 -15.04 -0.67 14.15
C HIS A 318 -15.97 -1.32 13.13
N GLU A 319 -16.17 -0.70 11.96
CA GLU A 319 -17.07 -1.23 10.93
C GLU A 319 -16.44 -2.39 10.14
N ILE A 320 -15.10 -2.42 10.08
CA ILE A 320 -14.34 -3.46 9.40
C ILE A 320 -13.83 -4.49 10.41
N GLU A 321 -14.57 -5.58 10.50
CA GLU A 321 -14.15 -6.76 11.27
C GLU A 321 -13.01 -7.48 10.54
N MET A 322 -11.79 -7.36 11.07
CA MET A 322 -10.63 -8.09 10.56
C MET A 322 -10.59 -9.48 11.20
N CYS A 323 -10.85 -10.53 10.40
CA CYS A 323 -10.82 -11.91 10.85
C CYS A 323 -9.58 -12.62 10.29
N TYR A 324 -8.53 -12.76 11.07
CA TYR A 324 -7.34 -13.52 10.67
C TYR A 324 -7.53 -15.00 11.02
N GLU A 325 -7.55 -15.86 10.01
CA GLU A 325 -7.40 -17.31 10.22
C GLU A 325 -5.94 -17.59 10.61
N GLY A 326 -5.73 -18.15 11.80
CA GLY A 326 -4.40 -18.48 12.30
C GLY A 326 -3.64 -19.47 11.40
N ALA A 327 -2.31 -19.52 11.54
CA ALA A 327 -1.46 -20.45 10.79
C ALA A 327 -1.92 -21.91 10.96
N GLU A 328 -2.29 -22.30 12.18
CA GLU A 328 -2.82 -23.63 12.49
C GLU A 328 -4.10 -23.96 11.71
N ALA A 329 -5.04 -23.00 11.58
CA ALA A 329 -6.26 -23.21 10.82
C ALA A 329 -5.95 -23.43 9.32
N LEU A 330 -4.98 -22.67 8.79
CA LEU A 330 -4.52 -22.84 7.42
C LEU A 330 -3.81 -24.20 7.22
N GLU A 331 -2.96 -24.60 8.17
CA GLU A 331 -2.26 -25.89 8.17
C GLU A 331 -3.24 -27.06 8.21
N ASN A 332 -4.19 -27.05 9.14
CA ASN A 332 -5.23 -28.06 9.23
C ASN A 332 -6.02 -28.16 7.92
N ARG A 333 -6.34 -27.03 7.29
CA ARG A 333 -7.01 -27.02 5.99
C ARG A 333 -6.18 -27.66 4.89
N ILE A 334 -4.86 -27.47 4.88
CA ILE A 334 -3.96 -28.14 3.92
C ILE A 334 -4.00 -29.65 4.14
N LEU A 335 -3.98 -30.09 5.40
CA LEU A 335 -4.05 -31.51 5.77
C LEU A 335 -5.40 -32.12 5.36
N ASP A 336 -6.51 -31.44 5.62
CA ASP A 336 -7.85 -31.89 5.22
C ASP A 336 -7.95 -32.05 3.69
N VAL A 337 -7.45 -31.07 2.93
CA VAL A 337 -7.43 -31.15 1.46
C VAL A 337 -6.51 -32.29 0.99
N ALA A 338 -5.37 -32.49 1.64
CA ALA A 338 -4.46 -33.59 1.32
C ALA A 338 -5.06 -34.97 1.64
N GLN A 339 -5.93 -35.08 2.65
CA GLN A 339 -6.65 -36.30 2.97
C GLN A 339 -7.67 -36.66 1.86
N ILE A 340 -8.39 -35.66 1.35
CA ILE A 340 -9.44 -35.87 0.33
C ILE A 340 -8.83 -36.00 -1.08
N PHE A 341 -7.77 -35.25 -1.38
CA PHE A 341 -7.08 -35.26 -2.67
C PHE A 341 -5.57 -35.48 -2.48
N PRO A 342 -5.15 -36.70 -2.10
CA PRO A 342 -3.74 -37.01 -1.88
C PRO A 342 -2.90 -36.62 -3.10
N THR A 343 -1.78 -35.95 -2.85
CA THR A 343 -0.78 -35.50 -3.86
C THR A 343 -1.24 -34.40 -4.82
N LEU A 344 -2.52 -34.00 -4.79
CA LEU A 344 -3.09 -32.98 -5.67
C LEU A 344 -3.33 -31.64 -4.97
N GLN A 345 -3.04 -31.54 -3.67
CA GLN A 345 -3.13 -30.29 -2.94
C GLN A 345 -2.13 -29.25 -3.47
N ARG A 346 -2.65 -28.04 -3.72
CA ARG A 346 -1.86 -26.89 -4.19
C ARG A 346 -2.26 -25.68 -3.37
N MET A 347 -1.28 -24.92 -2.91
CA MET A 347 -1.50 -23.61 -2.32
C MET A 347 -1.03 -22.56 -3.32
N MET A 348 -1.87 -21.56 -3.57
CA MET A 348 -1.45 -20.34 -4.25
C MET A 348 -1.23 -19.29 -3.18
N THR A 349 -0.02 -18.75 -3.12
CA THR A 349 0.33 -17.60 -2.29
C THR A 349 0.58 -16.40 -3.19
N GLY A 350 0.29 -15.21 -2.68
CA GLY A 350 0.55 -13.97 -3.38
C GLY A 350 0.75 -12.86 -2.36
N ASP A 351 1.76 -12.04 -2.61
CA ASP A 351 1.98 -10.80 -1.88
C ASP A 351 1.62 -9.61 -2.76
N VAL A 352 0.98 -8.60 -2.17
CA VAL A 352 0.69 -7.34 -2.86
C VAL A 352 1.73 -6.32 -2.43
N ASN A 353 2.78 -6.21 -3.23
CA ASN A 353 3.89 -5.31 -2.93
C ASN A 353 3.40 -3.87 -2.72
N GLY A 354 3.73 -3.31 -1.56
CA GLY A 354 3.40 -1.94 -1.20
C GLY A 354 1.90 -1.66 -1.16
N ALA A 355 1.08 -2.63 -0.76
CA ALA A 355 -0.39 -2.57 -0.82
C ALA A 355 -1.00 -1.24 -0.33
N PHE A 356 -0.58 -0.73 0.84
CA PHE A 356 -1.09 0.52 1.39
C PHE A 356 -0.89 1.72 0.44
N ARG A 357 0.19 1.71 -0.35
CA ARG A 357 0.50 2.77 -1.31
C ARG A 357 -0.42 2.79 -2.52
N ASN A 358 -1.25 1.77 -2.71
CA ASN A 358 -2.28 1.75 -3.75
C ASN A 358 -3.62 2.28 -3.25
N ILE A 359 -3.78 2.46 -1.93
CA ILE A 359 -5.01 2.93 -1.30
C ILE A 359 -4.85 4.43 -1.01
N PRO A 360 -5.56 5.30 -1.75
CA PRO A 360 -5.36 6.75 -1.64
C PRO A 360 -5.97 7.31 -0.36
N MET A 361 -5.31 8.32 0.21
CA MET A 361 -5.91 9.18 1.24
C MET A 361 -6.73 10.28 0.57
N ASN A 362 -7.87 10.62 1.16
CA ASN A 362 -8.66 11.77 0.74
C ASN A 362 -7.82 13.06 0.81
N ALA A 363 -7.95 13.91 -0.23
CA ALA A 363 -7.14 15.12 -0.38
C ALA A 363 -7.26 16.10 0.81
N ASP A 364 -8.42 16.16 1.48
CA ASP A 364 -8.63 17.03 2.64
C ASP A 364 -7.90 16.56 3.90
N HIS A 365 -7.40 15.32 3.90
CA HIS A 365 -6.80 14.70 5.09
C HIS A 365 -5.31 14.40 4.95
N VAL A 366 -4.73 14.52 3.76
CA VAL A 366 -3.29 14.26 3.52
C VAL A 366 -2.37 15.14 4.38
N GLY A 367 -2.78 16.37 4.69
CA GLY A 367 -2.02 17.27 5.56
C GLY A 367 -1.82 16.72 6.99
N ARG A 368 -2.71 15.85 7.46
CA ARG A 368 -2.58 15.19 8.78
C ARG A 368 -1.49 14.13 8.82
N PHE A 369 -0.98 13.72 7.67
CA PHE A 369 0.08 12.71 7.53
C PHE A 369 1.33 13.34 6.94
N ALA A 370 1.77 14.44 7.58
CA ALA A 370 2.96 15.16 7.17
C ALA A 370 4.14 14.90 8.11
N GLY A 371 5.34 15.23 7.66
CA GLY A 371 6.57 15.24 8.45
C GLY A 371 7.63 16.11 7.78
N THR A 372 8.60 16.60 8.55
CA THR A 372 9.68 17.46 8.03
C THR A 372 11.03 16.79 8.14
N ILE A 373 11.93 17.07 7.20
CA ILE A 373 13.37 16.77 7.34
C ILE A 373 14.12 18.08 7.20
N LEU A 374 14.50 18.66 8.34
CA LEU A 374 15.09 20.00 8.43
C LEU A 374 16.39 20.09 7.64
N GLU A 375 17.22 19.06 7.73
CA GLU A 375 18.52 18.97 7.06
C GLU A 375 18.38 18.95 5.54
N LEU A 376 17.20 18.56 5.04
CA LEU A 376 16.89 18.59 3.62
C LEU A 376 16.02 19.79 3.22
N GLY A 377 15.55 20.59 4.18
CA GLY A 377 14.64 21.71 3.93
C GLY A 377 13.33 21.29 3.27
N ILE A 378 12.78 20.11 3.65
CA ILE A 378 11.56 19.57 3.04
C ILE A 378 10.43 19.34 4.04
N LEU A 379 9.22 19.54 3.53
CA LEU A 379 7.96 19.03 4.07
C LEU A 379 7.51 17.85 3.20
N VAL A 380 7.16 16.73 3.82
CA VAL A 380 6.70 15.50 3.15
C VAL A 380 5.29 15.19 3.61
N MET A 381 4.36 14.96 2.69
CA MET A 381 3.00 14.48 2.99
C MET A 381 2.74 13.12 2.33
N ASP A 382 2.18 12.19 3.09
CA ASP A 382 1.73 10.91 2.56
C ASP A 382 0.40 11.07 1.80
N LEU A 383 0.41 10.74 0.51
CA LEU A 383 -0.79 10.80 -0.35
C LEU A 383 -1.55 9.48 -0.38
N CYS A 384 -0.98 8.41 0.16
CA CYS A 384 -1.62 7.11 0.27
C CYS A 384 -1.65 6.67 1.73
N CYS A 385 -2.37 5.59 2.00
CA CYS A 385 -2.54 5.04 3.33
C CYS A 385 -1.15 4.86 4.01
N PRO A 386 -0.86 5.61 5.08
CA PRO A 386 0.48 5.65 5.64
C PRO A 386 0.82 4.36 6.37
N PHE A 387 2.08 3.95 6.30
CA PHE A 387 2.55 2.84 7.13
C PHE A 387 2.66 3.30 8.58
N GLY A 388 2.12 2.51 9.52
CA GLY A 388 2.12 2.85 10.95
C GLY A 388 0.93 3.69 11.40
N TRP A 389 0.01 4.09 10.51
CA TRP A 389 -1.26 4.66 10.92
C TRP A 389 -2.25 3.58 11.41
N LYS A 390 -2.99 3.90 12.47
CA LYS A 390 -3.85 2.96 13.22
C LYS A 390 -4.88 2.23 12.35
N ASN A 391 -5.52 2.93 11.41
CA ASN A 391 -6.57 2.34 10.56
C ASN A 391 -6.04 1.92 9.17
N SER A 392 -4.72 1.92 8.95
CA SER A 392 -4.16 1.38 7.71
C SER A 392 -4.48 -0.11 7.52
N PRO A 393 -4.39 -0.97 8.56
CA PRO A 393 -4.72 -2.39 8.43
C PRO A 393 -6.17 -2.63 7.99
N SER A 394 -7.16 -1.92 8.56
CA SER A 394 -8.56 -2.09 8.17
C SER A 394 -8.82 -1.62 6.73
N SER A 395 -8.18 -0.53 6.32
CA SER A 395 -8.26 -0.03 4.95
C SER A 395 -7.69 -1.03 3.93
N TYR A 396 -6.57 -1.69 4.29
CA TYR A 396 -6.00 -2.77 3.48
C TYR A 396 -6.87 -4.02 3.48
N TRP A 397 -7.43 -4.38 4.63
CA TRP A 397 -8.33 -5.52 4.77
C TRP A 397 -9.50 -5.43 3.78
N LEU A 398 -10.10 -4.25 3.66
CA LEU A 398 -11.16 -3.99 2.68
C LEU A 398 -10.75 -4.35 1.25
N ALA A 399 -9.58 -3.90 0.80
CA ALA A 399 -9.08 -4.21 -0.54
C ALA A 399 -8.72 -5.70 -0.69
N GLY A 400 -8.05 -6.29 0.31
CA GLY A 400 -7.62 -7.68 0.30
C GLY A 400 -8.79 -8.67 0.33
N GLU A 401 -9.84 -8.35 1.08
CA GLU A 401 -11.06 -9.15 1.18
C GLU A 401 -11.90 -9.03 -0.10
N ALA A 402 -11.95 -7.86 -0.75
CA ALA A 402 -12.51 -7.71 -2.10
C ALA A 402 -11.79 -8.61 -3.13
N ILE A 403 -10.45 -8.61 -3.15
CA ILE A 403 -9.65 -9.50 -4.03
C ILE A 403 -9.96 -10.96 -3.73
N SER A 404 -9.96 -11.34 -2.44
CA SER A 404 -10.25 -12.70 -2.00
C SER A 404 -11.65 -13.15 -2.41
N HIS A 405 -12.65 -12.28 -2.23
CA HIS A 405 -14.05 -12.53 -2.58
C HIS A 405 -14.21 -12.79 -4.08
N LEU A 406 -13.62 -11.93 -4.92
CA LEU A 406 -13.63 -12.11 -6.37
C LEU A 406 -12.92 -13.41 -6.77
N TYR A 407 -11.77 -13.69 -6.16
CA TYR A 407 -11.00 -14.89 -6.46
C TYR A 407 -11.78 -16.17 -6.14
N ILE A 408 -12.35 -16.27 -4.93
CA ILE A 408 -13.16 -17.42 -4.51
C ILE A 408 -14.38 -17.59 -5.42
N SER A 409 -14.99 -16.47 -5.80
CA SER A 409 -16.15 -16.46 -6.69
C SER A 409 -15.80 -16.77 -8.15
N SER A 410 -14.54 -16.59 -8.54
CA SER A 410 -14.01 -16.84 -9.89
C SER A 410 -13.42 -18.24 -10.04
N ALA A 411 -13.47 -19.07 -9.00
CA ALA A 411 -12.90 -20.42 -9.03
C ALA A 411 -13.42 -21.17 -10.28
N PRO A 412 -12.53 -21.68 -11.15
CA PRO A 412 -12.94 -22.24 -12.43
C PRO A 412 -13.82 -23.46 -12.22
N ARG A 413 -15.06 -23.36 -12.72
CA ARG A 413 -15.94 -24.52 -12.92
C ARG A 413 -15.64 -25.09 -14.30
N TYR A 414 -14.56 -25.87 -14.42
CA TYR A 414 -14.29 -26.51 -15.70
C TYR A 414 -15.41 -27.53 -16.02
N PRO A 415 -15.93 -27.63 -17.27
CA PRO A 415 -17.06 -28.50 -17.60
C PRO A 415 -16.87 -29.98 -17.21
N LEU A 416 -15.63 -30.47 -17.18
CA LEU A 416 -15.27 -31.84 -16.77
C LEU A 416 -14.69 -31.93 -15.34
N GLN A 417 -14.84 -30.90 -14.50
CA GLN A 417 -14.40 -30.97 -13.10
C GLN A 417 -15.14 -32.13 -12.41
N LEU A 418 -14.38 -33.10 -11.88
CA LEU A 418 -14.93 -34.27 -11.19
C LEU A 418 -15.92 -33.83 -10.11
N LYS A 419 -17.09 -34.49 -10.03
CA LYS A 419 -18.15 -34.16 -9.06
C LYS A 419 -17.64 -34.11 -7.61
N GLY A 420 -16.60 -34.87 -7.27
CA GLY A 420 -15.97 -34.85 -5.95
C GLY A 420 -15.23 -33.54 -5.60
N GLY A 421 -14.83 -32.73 -6.58
CA GLY A 421 -14.22 -31.41 -6.36
C GLY A 421 -15.21 -30.25 -6.32
N ARG A 422 -16.52 -30.52 -6.54
CA ARG A 422 -17.54 -29.47 -6.71
C ARG A 422 -18.12 -28.96 -5.38
N GLY A 423 -17.82 -29.61 -4.26
CA GLY A 423 -18.47 -29.34 -2.96
C GLY A 423 -17.55 -29.07 -1.78
N HIS A 424 -16.23 -28.97 -1.97
CA HIS A 424 -15.26 -28.75 -0.86
C HIS A 424 -14.36 -27.53 -1.08
N LEU A 425 -14.85 -26.52 -1.79
CA LEU A 425 -14.52 -25.16 -1.38
C LEU A 425 -15.36 -24.92 -0.11
N MET A 426 -14.82 -25.32 1.04
CA MET A 426 -15.49 -25.16 2.33
C MET A 426 -16.02 -23.72 2.45
N PRO A 427 -17.29 -23.53 2.85
CA PRO A 427 -17.86 -22.20 3.01
C PRO A 427 -17.00 -21.37 3.98
N ARG A 428 -16.61 -20.18 3.55
CA ARG A 428 -16.29 -19.10 4.48
C ARG A 428 -17.61 -18.69 5.14
N HIS A 429 -17.80 -18.99 6.42
CA HIS A 429 -18.51 -18.17 7.41
C HIS A 429 -18.46 -18.86 8.79
N GLY A 430 -18.49 -18.03 9.83
CA GLY A 430 -18.12 -18.36 11.20
C GLY A 430 -18.79 -19.58 11.82
N VAL A 431 -18.04 -20.24 12.69
CA VAL A 431 -18.55 -21.23 13.63
C VAL A 431 -19.55 -20.54 14.56
N THR A 432 -20.85 -20.73 14.31
CA THR A 432 -21.85 -20.59 15.38
C THR A 432 -22.05 -21.96 15.98
N THR A 433 -21.53 -22.16 17.19
CA THR A 433 -21.73 -23.36 17.99
C THR A 433 -23.22 -23.48 18.34
N ILE A 434 -23.97 -24.33 17.63
CA ILE A 434 -25.24 -24.85 18.15
C ILE A 434 -24.86 -25.99 19.11
N ARG A 435 -25.05 -25.74 20.41
CA ARG A 435 -24.92 -26.78 21.45
C ARG A 435 -25.91 -27.92 21.13
N PRO A 436 -25.48 -29.19 21.16
CA PRO A 436 -26.43 -30.29 21.26
C PRO A 436 -27.14 -30.21 22.60
N SER A 437 -28.45 -30.07 22.57
CA SER A 437 -29.32 -30.39 23.70
C SER A 437 -29.14 -31.87 24.07
N ASN A 438 -28.86 -32.14 25.34
CA ASN A 438 -28.81 -33.48 25.94
C ASN A 438 -30.01 -34.34 25.52
N PRO A 439 -29.81 -35.59 25.08
CA PRO A 439 -30.84 -36.60 25.17
C PRO A 439 -30.76 -37.26 26.56
N THR A 440 -31.41 -36.68 27.55
CA THR A 440 -31.87 -37.44 28.73
C THR A 440 -33.28 -37.93 28.45
N SER A 441 -33.38 -39.19 28.02
CA SER A 441 -34.57 -40.03 28.20
C SER A 441 -34.25 -41.46 27.74
N GLY A 442 -33.86 -42.30 28.69
CA GLY A 442 -34.01 -43.75 28.65
C GLY A 442 -34.84 -44.17 29.87
N PRO A 443 -35.68 -45.21 29.76
CA PRO A 443 -36.94 -45.30 30.49
C PRO A 443 -36.81 -45.88 31.90
N GLU A 444 -37.86 -45.62 32.68
CA GLU A 444 -38.31 -46.35 33.86
C GLU A 444 -38.17 -47.87 33.67
N TYR A 445 -37.35 -48.52 34.51
CA TYR A 445 -37.76 -49.39 35.63
C TYR A 445 -36.52 -49.90 36.37
#